data_AF-A0A8R1V4U9-F1
#
_entry.id   AF-A0A8R1V4U9-F1
#
_cell.length_a   1.000
_cell.length_b   1.000
_cell.length_c   1.000
_cell.angle_alpha   90.00
_cell.angle_beta   90.00
_cell.angle_gamma   90.00
#
_symmetry.space_group_name_H-M   'P 1'
#
loop_
_entity.id
_entity.type
_entity.pdbx_description
1 polymer ?
#
loop_
_entity_poly.entity_id
_entity_poly.type
_entity_poly.pdbx_seq_one_letter_code
_entity_poly.pdbx_strand_id
1 'polypeptide(L)'
;MEIFRNIANNPCFGKKTAMIVFLNKLDLFKEKIGSHPLSQCFKDYKGPNEFDVAAMYVTERFTRLVSPDIAHKKPLYVHRTTATDTRNIDKVFESCIDVVFRTTMEKVGFI
;
A
#
# COMPACT_ATOMS: atom_id res chain seq x y z
N MET A 1 1.56 10.36 -8.76
CA MET A 1 0.69 9.41 -8.03
C MET A 1 -0.72 10.01 -7.81
N GLU A 2 -1.27 10.69 -8.81
CA GLU A 2 -2.52 11.46 -8.66
C GLU A 2 -3.76 10.56 -8.64
N ILE A 3 -3.79 9.54 -9.51
CA ILE A 3 -4.89 8.55 -9.57
C ILE A 3 -5.13 7.93 -8.19
N PHE A 4 -4.08 7.44 -7.54
CA PHE A 4 -4.20 6.84 -6.21
C PHE A 4 -4.70 7.85 -5.18
N ARG A 5 -4.15 9.07 -5.15
CA ARG A 5 -4.60 10.13 -4.24
C ARG A 5 -6.09 10.41 -4.43
N ASN A 6 -6.55 10.49 -5.67
CA ASN A 6 -7.95 10.78 -5.98
C ASN A 6 -8.85 9.64 -5.51
N ILE A 7 -8.51 8.37 -5.79
CA ILE A 7 -9.32 7.21 -5.38
C ILE A 7 -9.30 7.03 -3.85
N ALA A 8 -8.13 7.12 -3.22
CA ALA A 8 -7.96 6.91 -1.78
C ALA A 8 -8.76 7.89 -0.93
N ASN A 9 -8.87 9.14 -1.40
CA ASN A 9 -9.53 10.23 -0.68
C ASN A 9 -10.92 10.60 -1.25
N ASN A 10 -11.43 9.85 -2.23
CA ASN A 10 -12.73 10.13 -2.81
C ASN A 10 -13.85 9.79 -1.80
N PRO A 11 -14.75 10.76 -1.47
CA PRO A 11 -15.85 10.56 -0.52
C PRO A 11 -16.81 9.42 -0.88
N CYS A 12 -16.93 9.07 -2.16
CA CYS A 12 -17.77 7.96 -2.62
C CYS A 12 -17.30 6.60 -2.08
N PHE A 13 -16.00 6.45 -1.81
CA PHE A 13 -15.49 5.29 -1.07
C PHE A 13 -15.57 5.63 0.40
N GLY A 14 -16.62 5.14 1.06
CA GLY A 14 -16.94 5.46 2.45
C GLY A 14 -15.72 5.33 3.37
N LYS A 15 -15.72 6.10 4.48
CA LYS A 15 -14.58 6.21 5.39
C LYS A 15 -14.13 4.87 6.00
N LYS A 16 -14.97 3.82 5.94
CA LYS A 16 -14.69 2.45 6.41
C LYS A 16 -14.34 1.45 5.29
N THR A 17 -14.40 1.84 4.02
CA THR A 17 -14.09 0.94 2.90
C THR A 17 -12.61 0.63 2.88
N ALA A 18 -12.23 -0.59 3.24
CA ALA A 18 -10.84 -1.02 3.19
C ALA A 18 -10.27 -0.91 1.77
N MET A 19 -9.00 -0.53 1.69
CA MET A 19 -8.26 -0.41 0.44
C MET A 19 -7.07 -1.35 0.46
N ILE A 20 -7.01 -2.23 -0.55
CA ILE A 20 -5.90 -3.15 -0.74
C ILE A 20 -5.14 -2.70 -2.00
N VAL A 21 -3.85 -2.39 -1.84
CA VAL A 21 -2.97 -1.86 -2.89
C VAL A 21 -1.92 -2.90 -3.22
N PHE A 22 -1.80 -3.24 -4.50
CA PHE A 22 -0.74 -4.13 -4.98
C PHE A 22 0.34 -3.31 -5.68
N LEU A 23 1.51 -3.26 -5.06
CA LEU A 23 2.75 -2.82 -5.69
C LEU A 23 3.30 -4.00 -6.49
N ASN A 24 2.86 -4.12 -7.74
CA ASN A 24 3.23 -5.21 -8.63
C ASN A 24 4.58 -4.94 -9.34
N LYS A 25 5.14 -5.97 -9.99
CA LYS A 25 6.40 -5.94 -10.75
C LYS A 25 7.63 -5.67 -9.88
N LEU A 26 7.64 -6.23 -8.67
CA LEU A 26 8.75 -6.09 -7.72
C LEU A 26 10.05 -6.72 -8.22
N ASP A 27 9.94 -7.76 -9.05
CA ASP A 27 11.02 -8.36 -9.84
C ASP A 27 11.73 -7.32 -10.72
N LEU A 28 10.98 -6.64 -11.58
CA LEU A 28 11.54 -5.61 -12.46
C LEU A 28 12.07 -4.41 -11.67
N PHE A 29 11.46 -4.11 -10.53
CA PHE A 29 11.97 -3.07 -9.63
C PHE A 29 13.34 -3.43 -9.08
N LYS A 30 13.52 -4.68 -8.63
CA LYS A 30 14.80 -5.20 -8.12
C LYS A 30 15.90 -5.18 -9.17
N GLU A 31 15.59 -5.51 -10.42
CA GLU A 31 16.55 -5.48 -11.52
C GLU A 31 16.98 -4.04 -11.87
N LYS A 32 16.04 -3.09 -11.82
CA LYS A 32 16.29 -1.71 -12.28
C LYS A 32 16.91 -0.81 -11.22
N ILE A 33 16.67 -1.05 -9.93
CA ILE A 33 17.07 -0.12 -8.86
C ILE A 33 18.59 0.12 -8.79
N GLY A 34 19.39 -0.88 -9.18
CA GLY A 34 20.86 -0.76 -9.19
C GLY A 34 21.40 0.13 -10.31
N SER A 35 20.70 0.22 -11.44
CA SER A 35 21.09 1.04 -12.60
C SER A 35 20.36 2.38 -12.65
N HIS A 36 19.17 2.47 -12.07
CA HIS A 36 18.30 3.63 -12.08
C HIS A 36 17.95 4.03 -10.64
N PRO A 37 18.71 4.98 -10.05
CA PRO A 37 18.49 5.46 -8.70
C PRO A 37 17.06 5.95 -8.47
N LEU A 38 16.48 5.60 -7.31
CA LEU A 38 15.12 6.01 -6.98
C LEU A 38 14.97 7.54 -6.89
N SER A 39 16.06 8.24 -6.53
CA SER A 39 16.13 9.69 -6.44
C SER A 39 15.87 10.41 -7.77
N GLN A 40 16.06 9.74 -8.92
CA GLN A 40 15.70 10.28 -10.23
C GLN A 40 14.19 10.43 -10.39
N CYS A 41 13.41 9.50 -9.83
CA CYS A 41 11.95 9.55 -9.84
C CYS A 41 11.38 10.36 -8.66
N PHE A 42 12.02 10.26 -7.49
CA PHE A 42 11.58 10.88 -6.25
C PHE A 42 12.68 11.76 -5.68
N LYS A 43 12.67 13.05 -6.03
CA LYS A 43 13.72 14.00 -5.63
C LYS A 43 13.87 14.16 -4.10
N ASP A 44 12.81 13.84 -3.34
CA ASP A 44 12.78 13.85 -1.88
C ASP A 44 13.34 12.57 -1.24
N TYR A 45 13.65 11.53 -2.03
CA TYR A 45 14.27 10.30 -1.55
C TYR A 45 15.76 10.51 -1.25
N LYS A 46 16.14 10.30 0.01
CA LYS A 46 17.52 10.39 0.51
C LYS A 46 18.11 9.04 0.96
N GLY A 47 17.36 7.95 0.77
CA GLY A 47 17.83 6.61 1.15
C GLY A 47 18.80 6.00 0.14
N PRO A 48 19.46 4.89 0.50
CA PRO A 48 20.31 4.12 -0.42
C PRO A 48 19.51 3.53 -1.58
N ASN A 49 20.17 3.23 -2.71
CA ASN A 49 19.55 2.52 -3.84
C ASN A 49 19.49 0.99 -3.62
N GLU A 50 19.23 0.59 -2.38
CA GLU A 50 19.02 -0.80 -2.01
C GLU A 50 17.55 -1.15 -2.21
N PHE A 51 17.32 -2.34 -2.76
CA PHE A 51 15.98 -2.82 -3.11
C PHE A 51 14.97 -2.69 -1.96
N ASP A 52 15.32 -3.17 -0.77
CA ASP A 52 14.38 -3.19 0.36
C ASP A 52 14.05 -1.78 0.86
N VAL A 53 15.05 -0.91 0.99
CA VAL A 53 14.85 0.47 1.45
C VAL A 53 14.05 1.28 0.42
N ALA A 54 14.37 1.10 -0.86
CA ALA A 54 13.66 1.74 -1.96
C ALA A 54 12.20 1.28 -2.06
N ALA A 55 11.96 -0.04 -1.96
CA ALA A 55 10.61 -0.62 -1.98
C ALA A 55 9.78 -0.19 -0.77
N MET A 56 10.41 -0.11 0.40
CA MET A 56 9.76 0.40 1.62
C MET A 56 9.38 1.86 1.47
N TYR A 57 10.26 2.71 0.92
CA TYR A 57 9.93 4.11 0.66
C TYR A 57 8.74 4.24 -0.29
N VAL A 58 8.70 3.49 -1.40
CA VAL A 58 7.53 3.52 -2.30
C VAL A 58 6.26 3.10 -1.56
N THR A 59 6.32 2.06 -0.73
CA THR A 59 5.19 1.60 0.09
C THR A 59 4.69 2.70 1.05
N GLU A 60 5.60 3.36 1.74
CA GLU A 60 5.25 4.47 2.63
C GLU A 60 4.64 5.65 1.87
N ARG A 61 5.10 5.93 0.65
CA ARG A 61 4.55 7.03 -0.16
C ARG A 61 3.07 6.81 -0.46
N PHE A 62 2.65 5.60 -0.80
CA PHE A 62 1.22 5.29 -0.96
C PHE A 62 0.44 5.49 0.35
N THR A 63 1.01 5.07 1.48
CA THR A 63 0.38 5.25 2.80
C THR A 63 0.21 6.73 3.15
N ARG A 64 1.22 7.56 2.87
CA ARG A 64 1.21 9.02 3.11
C ARG A 64 0.27 9.81 2.19
N LEU A 65 -0.23 9.20 1.10
CA LEU A 65 -1.18 9.86 0.19
C LEU A 65 -2.63 9.78 0.68
N VAL A 66 -2.90 8.96 1.69
CA VAL A 66 -4.20 8.91 2.36
C VAL A 66 -4.30 10.07 3.36
N SER A 67 -5.36 10.86 3.28
CA SER A 67 -5.57 12.00 4.17
C SER A 67 -5.68 11.56 5.64
N PRO A 68 -5.09 12.31 6.60
CA PRO A 68 -5.14 11.99 8.02
C PRO A 68 -6.57 11.77 8.56
N ASP A 69 -7.53 12.54 8.05
CA ASP A 69 -8.96 12.45 8.43
C ASP A 69 -9.61 11.10 8.12
N ILE A 70 -9.02 10.35 7.19
CA ILE A 70 -9.51 9.07 6.68
C ILE A 70 -8.57 7.92 7.11
N ALA A 71 -7.28 8.20 7.28
CA ALA A 71 -6.26 7.19 7.60
C ALA A 71 -6.58 6.38 8.87
N HIS A 72 -7.19 6.99 9.89
CA HIS A 72 -7.58 6.29 11.13
C HIS A 72 -8.84 5.44 11.00
N LYS A 73 -9.66 5.67 9.98
CA LYS A 73 -10.96 5.02 9.79
C LYS A 73 -10.96 4.00 8.65
N LYS A 74 -10.01 4.14 7.73
CA LYS A 74 -9.90 3.36 6.50
C LYS A 74 -8.69 2.44 6.58
N PRO A 75 -8.90 1.12 6.73
CA PRO A 75 -7.80 0.17 6.64
C PRO A 75 -7.14 0.24 5.26
N LEU A 76 -5.83 0.51 5.22
CA LEU A 76 -5.01 0.48 4.02
C LEU A 76 -3.98 -0.65 4.13
N TYR A 77 -4.05 -1.60 3.20
CA TYR A 77 -3.09 -2.69 3.09
C TYR A 77 -2.28 -2.52 1.82
N VAL A 78 -0.96 -2.45 1.94
CA VAL A 78 -0.06 -2.32 0.78
C VAL A 78 0.78 -3.57 0.68
N HIS A 79 0.56 -4.36 -0.36
CA HIS A 79 1.32 -5.58 -0.62
C HIS A 79 2.31 -5.38 -1.74
N ARG A 80 3.55 -5.76 -1.47
CA ARG A 80 4.60 -5.89 -2.47
C ARG A 80 4.42 -7.25 -3.15
N THR A 81 4.10 -7.23 -4.43
CA THR A 81 3.67 -8.41 -5.20
C THR A 81 4.48 -8.55 -6.48
N THR A 82 4.62 -9.79 -6.95
CA THR A 82 5.11 -10.08 -8.30
C THR A 82 4.09 -11.00 -8.94
N ALA A 83 3.72 -10.79 -10.21
CA ALA A 83 2.65 -11.54 -10.85
C ALA A 83 2.85 -13.07 -10.87
N THR A 84 4.10 -13.54 -10.73
CA THR A 84 4.48 -14.95 -10.62
C THR A 84 4.45 -15.51 -9.20
N ASP A 85 4.30 -14.66 -8.16
CA ASP A 85 4.17 -15.10 -6.78
C ASP A 85 2.74 -15.62 -6.56
N THR A 86 2.59 -16.94 -6.65
CA THR A 86 1.32 -17.64 -6.44
C THR A 86 0.75 -17.46 -5.03
N ARG A 87 1.58 -17.03 -4.07
CA ARG A 87 1.17 -16.70 -2.68
C ARG A 87 0.57 -15.31 -2.55
N ASN A 88 0.51 -14.52 -3.62
CA ASN A 88 -0.16 -13.21 -3.56
C ASN A 88 -1.61 -13.36 -3.14
N ILE A 89 -2.29 -14.42 -3.60
CA ILE A 89 -3.70 -14.65 -3.27
C ILE A 89 -3.91 -14.83 -1.77
N ASP A 90 -3.00 -15.52 -1.09
CA ASP A 90 -3.06 -15.73 0.37
C ASP A 90 -2.97 -14.39 1.12
N LYS A 91 -2.05 -13.50 0.70
CA LYS A 91 -1.92 -12.15 1.28
C LYS A 91 -3.19 -11.30 1.10
N VAL A 92 -3.87 -11.46 -0.04
CA VAL A 92 -5.17 -10.80 -0.27
C VAL A 92 -6.21 -11.36 0.69
N PHE A 93 -6.31 -12.69 0.80
CA PHE A 93 -7.26 -13.34 1.70
C PHE A 93 -7.04 -12.94 3.16
N GLU A 94 -5.80 -12.91 3.65
CA GLU A 94 -5.46 -12.46 5.00
C GLU A 94 -5.94 -11.01 5.23
N SER A 95 -5.74 -10.12 4.26
CA SER A 95 -6.20 -8.73 4.36
C SER A 95 -7.73 -8.63 4.41
N CYS A 96 -8.42 -9.42 3.59
CA CYS A 96 -9.89 -9.49 3.61
C CYS A 96 -10.40 -10.01 4.97
N ILE A 97 -9.75 -11.02 5.54
CA ILE A 97 -10.09 -11.56 6.86
C ILE A 97 -9.92 -10.49 7.93
N ASP A 98 -8.81 -9.75 7.95
CA ASP A 98 -8.57 -8.66 8.92
C ASP A 98 -9.66 -7.57 8.81
N VAL A 99 -10.09 -7.22 7.61
CA VAL A 99 -11.18 -6.25 7.40
C VAL A 99 -12.51 -6.74 7.98
N VAL A 100 -12.86 -8.00 7.73
CA VAL A 100 -14.09 -8.60 8.27
C VAL A 100 -14.02 -8.69 9.79
N PHE A 101 -12.86 -9.07 10.32
CA PHE A 101 -12.63 -9.17 11.76
C PHE A 101 -12.75 -7.81 12.46
N ARG A 102 -12.07 -6.78 11.96
CA ARG A 102 -12.17 -5.39 12.48
C ARG A 102 -13.61 -4.89 12.46
N THR A 103 -14.31 -5.09 11.33
CA THR A 103 -15.71 -4.68 11.20
C THR A 103 -16.60 -5.39 12.22
N THR A 104 -16.30 -6.66 12.51
CA THR A 104 -17.04 -7.44 13.52
C THR A 104 -16.75 -6.92 14.93
N MET A 105 -15.49 -6.68 15.28
CA MET A 105 -15.09 -6.16 16.59
C MET A 105 -15.66 -4.76 16.88
N GLU A 106 -15.70 -3.86 15.88
CA GLU A 106 -16.36 -2.56 16.01
C GLU A 106 -17.87 -2.72 16.29
N LYS A 107 -18.53 -3.68 15.63
CA LYS A 107 -19.98 -3.91 15.81
C LYS A 107 -20.31 -4.46 17.19
N VAL A 108 -19.44 -5.30 17.76
CA VAL A 108 -19.64 -5.88 19.09
C VAL A 108 -19.14 -4.99 20.23
N GLY A 109 -18.58 -3.81 19.91
CA GLY A 109 -18.19 -2.79 20.89
C GLY A 109 -16.88 -3.06 21.62
N PHE A 110 -16.02 -3.92 21.06
CA PHE A 110 -14.69 -4.21 21.64
C PHE A 110 -13.61 -3.22 21.17
N ILE A 111 -13.83 -2.52 20.05
CA ILE A 111 -12.96 -1.46 19.50
C ILE A 111 -13.79 -0.31 18.93
#